data_AF-A0A9E4EXL5-F1
#
_entry.id   AF-A0A9E4EXL5-F1
#
_cell.length_a   1.000
_cell.length_b   1.000
_cell.length_c   1.000
_cell.angle_alpha   90.00
_cell.angle_beta   90.00
_cell.angle_gamma   90.00
#
_symmetry.space_group_name_H-M   'P 1'
#
loop_
_entity.id
_entity.type
_entity.pdbx_description
1 polymer ?
#
loop_
_entity_poly.entity_id
_entity_poly.type
_entity_poly.pdbx_seq_one_letter_code
_entity_poly.pdbx_strand_id
1 'polypeptide(L)'
;LREHITDESMIIPIEGDAGDVCFFDCRIVHGSNHNFSPAQRYSLIYAFAAIDNVPSGVENPRPDWVVARQFEPVTAELPEPAAGPCAPA
;
A
#
# COMPACT_ATOMS: atom_id res chain seq x y z
N LEU A 1 -4.03 -22.12 -0.80
CA LEU A 1 -3.86 -20.96 -1.71
C LEU A 1 -3.95 -21.37 -3.17
N ARG A 2 -3.05 -22.23 -3.68
CA ARG A 2 -3.10 -22.74 -5.07
C ARG A 2 -4.43 -23.38 -5.46
N GLU A 3 -5.11 -24.06 -4.52
CA GLU A 3 -6.44 -24.64 -4.75
C GLU A 3 -7.54 -23.60 -5.00
N HIS A 4 -7.31 -22.33 -4.61
CA HIS A 4 -8.28 -21.23 -4.72
C HIS A 4 -7.86 -20.17 -5.74
N ILE A 5 -6.60 -20.13 -6.15
CA ILE A 5 -6.10 -19.28 -7.25
C ILE A 5 -5.95 -20.20 -8.47
N THR A 6 -7.07 -20.50 -9.10
CA THR A 6 -7.13 -21.48 -10.20
C THR A 6 -7.03 -20.83 -11.57
N ASP A 7 -7.23 -19.51 -11.65
CA ASP A 7 -7.12 -18.73 -12.87
C ASP A 7 -5.86 -17.84 -12.80
N GLU A 8 -4.77 -18.33 -13.39
CA GLU A 8 -3.52 -17.58 -13.44
C GLU A 8 -3.61 -16.32 -14.32
N SER A 9 -4.58 -16.24 -15.25
CA SER A 9 -4.75 -15.05 -16.10
C SER A 9 -5.22 -13.82 -15.32
N MET A 10 -5.73 -14.03 -14.11
CA MET A 10 -6.14 -12.98 -13.18
C MET A 10 -4.99 -12.49 -12.28
N ILE A 11 -3.78 -13.02 -12.44
CA ILE A 11 -2.58 -12.56 -11.73
C ILE A 11 -1.95 -11.44 -12.55
N ILE A 12 -2.15 -10.20 -12.09
CA ILE A 12 -1.70 -9.01 -12.80
C ILE A 12 -0.52 -8.38 -12.05
N PRO A 13 0.65 -8.18 -12.69
CA PRO A 13 1.73 -7.43 -12.09
C PRO A 13 1.37 -5.95 -12.02
N ILE A 14 1.75 -5.31 -10.91
CA ILE A 14 1.69 -3.85 -10.79
C ILE A 14 3.04 -3.30 -11.25
N GLU A 15 3.02 -2.50 -12.30
CA GLU A 15 4.18 -1.83 -12.88
C GLU A 15 3.99 -0.32 -12.81
N GLY A 16 5.08 0.44 -12.69
CA GLY A 16 5.06 1.89 -12.59
C GLY A 16 6.48 2.46 -12.43
N ASP A 17 6.60 3.74 -12.69
CA ASP A 17 7.83 4.51 -12.51
C ASP A 17 8.00 4.97 -11.06
N ALA A 18 9.21 5.44 -10.73
CA ALA A 18 9.48 5.97 -9.40
C ALA A 18 8.60 7.20 -9.10
N GLY A 19 7.72 7.07 -8.11
CA GLY A 19 6.74 8.10 -7.75
C GLY A 19 5.29 7.73 -8.06
N ASP A 20 5.07 6.67 -8.85
CA ASP A 20 3.73 6.16 -9.11
C ASP A 20 3.08 5.62 -7.83
N VAL A 21 1.76 5.80 -7.73
CA VAL A 21 0.96 5.38 -6.58
C VAL A 21 -0.06 4.34 -7.03
N CYS A 22 -0.06 3.19 -6.35
CA CYS A 22 -1.05 2.14 -6.52
C CYS A 22 -1.94 2.03 -5.28
N PHE A 23 -3.25 2.16 -5.46
CA PHE A 23 -4.24 1.88 -4.42
C PHE A 23 -4.75 0.45 -4.57
N PHE A 24 -4.79 -0.30 -3.46
CA PHE A 24 -5.31 -1.65 -3.44
C PHE A 24 -6.10 -1.93 -2.15
N ASP A 25 -7.12 -2.78 -2.26
CA ASP A 25 -7.96 -3.18 -1.13
C ASP A 25 -7.18 -4.09 -0.16
N CYS A 26 -7.44 -3.97 1.14
CA CYS A 26 -6.72 -4.72 2.17
C CYS A 26 -6.96 -6.25 2.12
N ARG A 27 -7.95 -6.72 1.36
CA ARG A 27 -8.26 -8.15 1.19
C ARG A 27 -7.79 -8.73 -0.13
N ILE A 28 -7.19 -7.93 -1.02
CA ILE A 28 -6.67 -8.47 -2.28
C ILE A 28 -5.50 -9.41 -2.00
N VAL A 29 -5.50 -10.58 -2.66
CA VAL A 29 -4.35 -11.48 -2.60
C VAL A 29 -3.22 -10.88 -3.41
N HIS A 30 -2.09 -10.60 -2.75
CA HIS A 30 -0.92 -10.00 -3.38
C HIS A 30 0.36 -10.64 -2.85
N GLY A 31 1.43 -10.51 -3.63
CA GLY A 31 2.75 -11.04 -3.30
C GLY A 31 3.79 -10.57 -4.30
N SER A 32 5.07 -10.76 -3.98
CA SER A 32 6.16 -10.45 -4.89
C SER A 32 7.23 -11.55 -4.87
N ASN A 33 7.85 -11.78 -6.03
CA ASN A 33 8.97 -12.69 -6.16
C ASN A 33 10.28 -12.03 -5.72
N HIS A 34 11.31 -12.86 -5.51
CA HIS A 34 12.68 -12.42 -5.24
C HIS A 34 13.19 -11.53 -6.39
N ASN A 35 13.83 -10.42 -6.03
CA ASN A 35 14.46 -9.54 -7.00
C ASN A 35 15.91 -9.99 -7.25
N PHE A 36 16.16 -10.61 -8.40
CA PHE A 36 17.50 -11.01 -8.86
C PHE A 36 18.16 -9.97 -9.79
N SER A 37 17.48 -8.87 -10.09
CA SER A 37 18.01 -7.81 -10.94
C SER A 37 18.99 -6.91 -10.18
N PRO A 38 19.87 -6.17 -10.88
CA PRO A 38 20.71 -5.16 -10.24
C PRO A 38 19.92 -3.89 -9.84
N ALA A 39 18.70 -3.72 -10.33
CA ALA A 39 17.86 -2.57 -10.01
C ALA A 39 17.19 -2.75 -8.64
N GLN A 40 17.19 -1.69 -7.84
CA GLN A 40 16.53 -1.68 -6.53
C GLN A 40 15.02 -1.53 -6.71
N ARG A 41 14.25 -2.24 -5.87
CA ARG A 41 12.78 -2.11 -5.79
C ARG A 41 12.42 -1.52 -4.44
N TYR A 42 12.45 -0.20 -4.35
CA TYR A 42 11.95 0.52 -3.17
C TYR A 42 10.45 0.75 -3.30
N SER A 43 9.72 0.41 -2.25
CA SER A 43 8.27 0.61 -2.18
C SER A 43 7.90 1.01 -0.77
N LEU A 44 7.02 2.00 -0.66
CA LEU A 44 6.41 2.43 0.59
C LEU A 44 4.94 2.00 0.57
N ILE A 45 4.49 1.35 1.64
CA ILE A 45 3.10 0.92 1.77
C ILE A 45 2.51 1.64 2.97
N TYR A 46 1.46 2.42 2.72
CA TYR A 46 0.66 3.06 3.76
C TYR A 46 -0.68 2.32 3.87
N ALA A 47 -0.97 1.78 5.05
CA ALA A 47 -2.24 1.13 5.35
C ALA A 47 -3.17 2.12 6.06
N PHE A 48 -4.15 2.64 5.34
CA PHE A 48 -5.19 3.50 5.91
C PHE A 48 -6.39 2.68 6.35
N ALA A 49 -6.94 2.99 7.51
CA ALA A 49 -8.18 2.43 8.02
C ALA A 49 -9.18 3.56 8.31
N ALA A 50 -10.47 3.27 8.11
CA ALA A 50 -11.52 4.19 8.52
C ALA A 50 -11.54 4.35 10.06
N ILE A 51 -11.88 5.54 10.54
CA ILE A 51 -11.84 5.89 11.98
C ILE A 51 -12.87 5.09 12.79
N ASP A 52 -13.95 4.64 12.16
CA ASP A 52 -14.94 3.76 12.75
C ASP A 52 -14.53 2.28 12.74
N ASN A 53 -13.38 1.94 12.15
CA ASN A 53 -12.82 0.59 12.08
C ASN A 53 -11.56 0.43 12.95
N VAL A 54 -11.66 0.83 14.21
CA VAL A 54 -10.57 0.71 15.19
C VAL A 54 -10.28 -0.76 15.54
N PRO A 55 -9.02 -1.20 15.60
CA PRO A 55 -8.67 -2.56 16.01
C PRO A 55 -9.20 -2.89 17.40
N SER A 56 -9.81 -4.07 17.56
CA SER A 56 -10.19 -4.60 18.87
C SER A 56 -8.95 -4.97 19.68
N GLY A 57 -8.97 -4.71 20.99
CA GLY A 57 -7.90 -5.13 21.90
C GLY A 57 -7.71 -6.65 21.92
N VAL A 58 -6.45 -7.08 21.94
CA VAL A 58 -6.04 -8.49 22.09
C VAL A 58 -5.08 -8.60 23.27
N GLU A 59 -4.95 -9.79 23.88
CA GLU A 59 -4.14 -10.01 25.10
C GLU A 59 -2.67 -9.60 24.94
N ASN A 60 -2.09 -9.88 23.78
CA ASN A 60 -0.69 -9.55 23.46
C ASN A 60 -0.65 -8.67 22.19
N PRO A 61 -0.91 -7.37 22.31
CA PRO A 61 -0.94 -6.47 21.16
C PRO A 61 0.43 -6.39 20.48
N ARG A 62 0.42 -6.25 19.15
CA ARG A 62 1.63 -5.88 18.40
C ARG A 62 2.10 -4.47 18.81
N PRO A 63 3.41 -4.17 18.74
CA PRO A 63 3.96 -2.85 19.01
C PRO A 63 3.33 -1.74 18.14
N ASP A 64 3.40 -0.49 18.61
CA ASP A 64 2.80 0.67 17.93
C ASP A 64 3.35 0.91 16.52
N TRP A 65 4.62 0.59 16.27
CA TRP A 65 5.24 0.70 14.95
C TRP A 65 4.77 -0.37 13.95
N VAL A 66 4.00 -1.36 14.39
CA VAL A 66 3.32 -2.34 13.54
C VAL A 66 1.83 -2.02 13.41
N VAL A 67 1.18 -1.66 14.52
CA VAL A 67 -0.24 -1.33 14.57
C VAL A 67 -0.39 0.01 15.29
N ALA A 68 -0.59 1.07 14.50
CA ALA A 68 -0.76 2.41 15.04
C ALA A 68 -2.05 2.50 15.87
N ARG A 69 -1.98 3.27 16.97
CA ARG A 69 -3.11 3.55 17.89
C ARG A 69 -3.44 5.06 17.94
N GLN A 70 -3.05 5.76 16.88
CA GLN A 70 -3.41 7.16 16.62
C GLN A 70 -4.64 7.13 15.73
N PHE A 71 -5.74 7.69 16.21
CA PHE A 71 -7.05 7.60 15.57
C PHE A 71 -7.54 8.96 15.06
N GLU A 72 -6.69 9.98 15.15
CA GLU A 72 -6.96 11.30 14.62
C GLU A 72 -7.15 11.23 13.10
N PRO A 73 -8.18 11.89 12.53
CA PRO A 73 -8.37 11.93 11.08
C PRO A 73 -7.14 12.49 10.37
N VAL A 74 -6.73 11.82 9.29
CA VAL A 74 -5.71 12.36 8.40
C VAL A 74 -6.34 13.43 7.53
N THR A 75 -5.85 14.66 7.63
CA THR A 75 -6.23 15.75 6.73
C THR A 75 -5.16 15.92 5.65
N ALA A 76 -5.60 16.03 4.40
CA ALA A 76 -4.72 16.44 3.31
C ALA A 76 -4.67 17.97 3.30
N GLU A 77 -3.63 18.56 3.88
CA GLU A 77 -3.25 19.92 3.50
C GLU A 77 -2.55 19.81 2.16
N LEU A 78 -3.33 19.85 1.07
CA LEU A 78 -2.76 19.91 -0.27
C LEU A 78 -2.14 21.30 -0.45
N PRO A 79 -0.82 21.43 -0.67
CA PRO A 79 -0.28 22.68 -1.18
C PRO A 79 -0.99 23.00 -2.51
N GLU A 80 -1.24 24.27 -2.78
CA GLU A 80 -1.73 24.73 -4.08
C GLU A 80 -0.96 24.00 -5.19
N PRO A 81 -1.64 23.41 -6.18
CA PRO A 81 -0.95 22.65 -7.22
C PRO A 81 0.12 23.54 -7.81
N ALA A 82 1.38 23.10 -7.73
CA ALA A 82 2.50 23.85 -8.25
C ALA A 82 2.18 24.17 -9.72
N ALA A 83 1.94 25.45 -10.02
CA ALA A 83 1.65 25.93 -11.35
C ALA A 83 2.91 25.78 -12.22
N GLY A 84 3.11 24.57 -12.74
CA GLY A 84 4.21 24.22 -13.62
C GLY A 84 3.84 22.95 -14.38
N PRO A 85 4.12 22.87 -15.69
CA PRO A 85 3.83 21.65 -16.43
C PRO A 85 4.62 20.50 -15.80
N CYS A 86 3.91 19.45 -15.41
CA CYS A 86 4.52 18.14 -15.20
C CYS A 86 5.25 17.79 -16.50
N ALA A 87 6.58 17.90 -16.51
CA ALA A 87 7.37 17.56 -17.67
C ALA A 87 7.21 16.06 -17.91
N PRO A 88 6.88 15.62 -19.15
CA PRO A 88 6.86 14.20 -19.44
C PRO A 88 8.28 13.63 -19.30
N ALA A 89 8.35 12.43 -18.73
CA ALA A 89 9.55 11.60 -18.66
C ALA A 89 10.10 11.26 -20.07
#